data_AF-A0A8J5K3D0-F1
#
_entry.id   AF-A0A8J5K3D0-F1
#
_cell.length_a   1.000
_cell.length_b   1.000
_cell.length_c   1.000
_cell.angle_alpha   90.00
_cell.angle_beta   90.00
_cell.angle_gamma   90.00
#
_symmetry.space_group_name_H-M   'P 1'
#
loop_
_entity.id
_entity.type
_entity.pdbx_description
1 polymer ?
#
loop_
_entity_poly.entity_id
_entity_poly.type
_entity_poly.pdbx_seq_one_letter_code
_entity_poly.pdbx_strand_id
1 'polypeptide(L)'
;MASTFPNGLRYGGHNHIIIPGGYSIVGAAALAGAVTHTISTSVIVFELTGQITHILPVMIAVLIANGIAQLLQPSVYDSIIQIKKLPYLPDILTATSGAYNIYVEDFMVR
;
A
#
# COMPACT_ATOMS: atom_id res chain seq x y z
N MET A 1 -17.99 -13.77 2.93
CA MET A 1 -19.15 -12.86 3.05
C MET A 1 -20.38 -13.37 2.30
N ALA A 2 -20.32 -13.66 1.00
CA ALA A 2 -21.48 -14.16 0.26
C ALA A 2 -22.05 -15.49 0.79
N SER A 3 -21.19 -16.40 1.28
CA SER A 3 -21.63 -17.64 1.93
C SER A 3 -22.21 -17.44 3.34
N THR A 4 -21.77 -16.39 4.03
CA THR A 4 -22.17 -16.09 5.41
C THR A 4 -23.54 -15.41 5.47
N PHE A 5 -23.88 -14.63 4.45
CA PHE A 5 -25.18 -13.94 4.33
C PHE A 5 -25.84 -14.33 3.00
N PRO A 6 -26.43 -15.53 2.90
CA PRO A 6 -27.01 -16.02 1.65
C PRO A 6 -28.20 -15.17 1.18
N ASN A 7 -28.93 -14.56 2.13
CA ASN A 7 -30.02 -13.66 1.83
C ASN A 7 -29.54 -12.22 1.54
N GLY A 8 -28.27 -11.87 1.78
CA GLY A 8 -27.80 -10.48 1.66
C GLY A 8 -27.94 -9.67 2.95
N LEU A 9 -27.75 -8.36 2.85
CA LEU A 9 -27.80 -7.40 3.96
C LEU A 9 -29.08 -6.57 3.87
N ARG A 10 -29.76 -6.39 5.00
CA ARG A 10 -30.97 -5.56 5.08
C ARG A 10 -30.59 -4.09 5.20
N TYR A 11 -31.00 -3.28 4.23
CA TYR A 11 -30.84 -1.83 4.24
C TYR A 11 -32.15 -1.16 3.80
N GLY A 12 -32.67 -0.23 4.61
CA GLY A 12 -33.88 0.52 4.27
C GLY A 12 -35.15 -0.33 4.06
N GLY A 13 -35.26 -1.50 4.70
CA GLY A 13 -36.40 -2.42 4.53
C GLY A 13 -36.30 -3.35 3.32
N HIS A 14 -35.34 -3.13 2.42
CA HIS A 14 -35.03 -4.01 1.29
C HIS A 14 -33.77 -4.85 1.56
N ASN A 15 -33.66 -5.96 0.85
CA ASN A 15 -32.58 -6.92 1.02
C ASN A 15 -31.59 -6.79 -0.15
N HIS A 16 -30.36 -6.40 0.14
CA HIS A 16 -29.31 -6.17 -0.86
C HIS A 16 -28.36 -7.36 -0.90
N ILE A 17 -28.28 -8.01 -2.06
CA ILE A 17 -27.32 -9.09 -2.29
C ILE A 17 -25.88 -8.56 -2.29
N ILE A 18 -24.97 -9.28 -1.64
CA ILE A 18 -23.55 -8.92 -1.59
C ILE A 18 -22.89 -9.40 -2.88
N ILE A 19 -22.38 -8.47 -3.68
CA ILE A 19 -21.60 -8.79 -4.89
C ILE A 19 -20.13 -8.93 -4.48
N PRO A 20 -19.53 -10.14 -4.52
CA PRO A 20 -18.18 -10.37 -4.02
C PRO A 20 -17.10 -9.65 -4.86
N GLY A 21 -17.37 -9.35 -6.13
CA GLY A 21 -16.40 -8.72 -7.04
C GLY A 21 -15.84 -7.40 -6.53
N GLY A 22 -16.67 -6.53 -5.93
CA GLY A 22 -16.19 -5.27 -5.36
C GLY A 22 -15.19 -5.48 -4.21
N TYR A 23 -15.44 -6.47 -3.36
CA TYR A 23 -14.54 -6.81 -2.25
C TYR A 23 -13.23 -7.45 -2.73
N SER A 24 -13.28 -8.26 -3.79
CA SER A 24 -12.09 -8.83 -4.41
C SER A 24 -11.14 -7.74 -4.92
N ILE A 25 -11.70 -6.71 -5.56
CA ILE A 25 -10.93 -5.57 -6.08
C ILE A 25 -10.29 -4.78 -4.94
N VAL A 26 -11.02 -4.53 -3.85
CA VAL A 26 -10.49 -3.86 -2.65
C VAL A 26 -9.30 -4.62 -2.08
N GLY A 27 -9.43 -5.95 -1.94
CA GLY A 27 -8.34 -6.80 -1.43
C GLY A 27 -7.11 -6.80 -2.33
N ALA A 28 -7.31 -6.87 -3.66
CA ALA A 28 -6.22 -6.82 -4.62
C ALA A 28 -5.47 -5.48 -4.57
N ALA A 29 -6.19 -4.35 -4.51
CA ALA A 29 -5.60 -3.03 -4.37
C ALA A 29 -4.83 -2.87 -3.06
N ALA A 30 -5.42 -3.31 -1.95
CA ALA A 30 -4.83 -3.18 -0.62
C ALA A 30 -3.52 -4.00 -0.50
N LEU A 31 -3.50 -5.23 -1.00
CA LEU A 31 -2.29 -6.05 -1.00
C LEU A 31 -1.19 -5.43 -1.87
N ALA A 32 -1.53 -5.00 -3.09
CA ALA A 32 -0.57 -4.38 -3.99
C ALA A 32 0.04 -3.11 -3.36
N GLY A 33 -0.80 -2.24 -2.79
CA GLY A 33 -0.34 -1.02 -2.12
C GLY A 33 0.48 -1.26 -0.86
N ALA A 34 0.16 -2.30 -0.10
CA ALA A 34 0.92 -2.71 1.07
C ALA A 34 2.33 -3.22 0.69
N VAL A 35 2.44 -3.98 -0.39
CA VAL A 35 3.73 -4.57 -0.81
C VAL A 35 4.67 -3.51 -1.40
N THR A 36 4.13 -2.52 -2.11
CA THR A 36 4.92 -1.46 -2.76
C THR A 36 5.11 -0.21 -1.91
N HIS A 37 4.43 -0.11 -0.76
CA HIS A 37 4.33 1.11 0.06
C HIS A 37 3.77 2.33 -0.69
N THR A 38 2.81 2.13 -1.60
CA THR A 38 2.23 3.22 -2.41
C THR A 38 0.72 3.25 -2.36
N ILE A 39 0.14 4.45 -2.31
CA ILE A 39 -1.31 4.68 -2.35
C ILE A 39 -1.84 4.69 -3.80
N SER A 40 -0.97 4.93 -4.79
CA SER A 40 -1.31 4.99 -6.22
C SER A 40 -1.92 3.70 -6.77
N THR A 41 -1.65 2.55 -6.15
CA THR A 41 -2.25 1.26 -6.49
C THR A 41 -3.78 1.29 -6.41
N SER A 42 -4.34 2.04 -5.47
CA SER A 42 -5.79 2.26 -5.40
C SER A 42 -6.33 2.97 -6.64
N VAL A 43 -5.65 4.04 -7.07
CA VAL A 43 -6.02 4.84 -8.24
C VAL A 43 -5.93 4.01 -9.52
N ILE A 44 -4.85 3.25 -9.71
CA ILE A 44 -4.68 2.36 -10.87
C ILE A 44 -5.83 1.35 -10.95
N VAL A 45 -6.20 0.75 -9.83
CA VAL A 45 -7.31 -0.23 -9.80
C VAL A 45 -8.64 0.44 -10.14
N PHE A 46 -8.85 1.70 -9.74
CA PHE A 46 -10.04 2.45 -10.15
C PHE A 46 -10.08 2.77 -11.63
N GLU A 47 -8.96 3.21 -12.19
CA GLU A 47 -8.84 3.47 -13.62
C GLU A 47 -9.12 2.20 -14.43
N LEU A 48 -8.62 1.04 -13.95
CA LEU A 48 -8.89 -0.26 -14.58
C LEU A 48 -10.34 -0.72 -14.46
N THR A 49 -11.03 -0.38 -13.36
CA THR A 49 -12.42 -0.80 -13.11
C THR A 49 -13.43 0.11 -13.82
N GLY A 50 -13.05 1.35 -14.15
CA GLY A 50 -13.90 2.31 -14.85
C GLY A 50 -15.09 2.85 -14.03
N GLN A 51 -15.12 2.60 -12.71
CA GLN A 51 -16.19 3.04 -11.80
C GLN A 51 -15.61 3.65 -10.53
N ILE A 52 -16.00 4.90 -10.22
CA ILE A 52 -15.45 5.70 -9.10
C ILE A 52 -16.37 5.68 -7.86
N THR A 53 -17.56 5.08 -7.95
CA THR A 53 -18.57 5.08 -6.87
C THR A 53 -18.08 4.49 -5.55
N HIS A 54 -17.08 3.61 -5.59
CA HIS A 54 -16.51 2.97 -4.39
C HIS A 54 -15.08 3.48 -4.09
N ILE A 55 -14.76 4.73 -4.43
CA ILE A 55 -13.40 5.28 -4.25
C ILE A 55 -12.94 5.33 -2.80
N LEU A 56 -13.80 5.84 -1.92
CA LEU A 56 -13.48 6.12 -0.54
C LEU A 56 -13.15 4.83 0.26
N PRO A 57 -13.95 3.75 0.20
CA PRO A 57 -13.65 2.53 0.96
C PRO A 57 -12.35 1.83 0.55
N VAL A 58 -12.01 1.80 -0.74
CA VAL A 58 -10.76 1.18 -1.20
C VAL A 58 -9.55 2.00 -0.76
N MET A 59 -9.63 3.34 -0.85
CA MET A 59 -8.53 4.19 -0.45
C MET A 59 -8.22 4.04 1.05
N ILE A 60 -9.25 3.94 1.90
CA ILE A 60 -9.09 3.66 3.33
C ILE A 60 -8.45 2.28 3.54
N ALA A 61 -8.92 1.25 2.84
CA ALA A 61 -8.35 -0.10 2.95
C ALA A 61 -6.87 -0.14 2.55
N VAL A 62 -6.49 0.53 1.46
CA VAL A 62 -5.10 0.63 0.98
C VAL A 62 -4.24 1.43 1.95
N LEU A 63 -4.75 2.53 2.51
CA LEU A 63 -4.03 3.33 3.51
C LEU A 63 -3.73 2.53 4.78
N ILE A 64 -4.71 1.80 5.30
CA ILE A 64 -4.54 0.96 6.49
C ILE A 64 -3.53 -0.15 6.19
N ALA A 65 -3.66 -0.83 5.05
CA ALA A 65 -2.76 -1.91 4.67
C ALA A 65 -1.31 -1.40 4.49
N ASN A 66 -1.13 -0.25 3.84
CA ASN A 66 0.17 0.39 3.68
C ASN A 66 0.77 0.83 5.02
N GLY A 67 -0.03 1.43 5.91
CA GLY A 67 0.43 1.83 7.25
C GLY A 67 0.90 0.63 8.08
N ILE A 68 0.18 -0.48 8.03
CA ILE A 68 0.58 -1.72 8.73
C ILE A 68 1.85 -2.31 8.10
N ALA A 69 1.96 -2.33 6.77
CA ALA A 69 3.13 -2.85 6.07
C ALA A 69 4.40 -2.06 6.42
N GLN A 70 4.34 -0.72 6.38
CA GLN A 70 5.45 0.17 6.72
C GLN A 70 5.96 -0.03 8.16
N LEU A 71 5.10 -0.43 9.09
CA LEU A 71 5.49 -0.70 10.47
C LEU A 71 6.18 -2.06 10.65
N LEU A 72 5.88 -3.03 9.80
CA LEU A 72 6.36 -4.41 9.94
C LEU A 72 7.59 -4.71 9.09
N GLN A 73 7.62 -4.24 7.83
CA GLN A 73 8.67 -4.59 6.88
C GLN A 73 9.00 -3.42 5.94
N PRO A 74 10.24 -3.37 5.40
CA PRO A 74 10.56 -2.47 4.30
C PRO A 74 9.80 -2.84 3.02
N SER A 75 9.68 -1.91 2.07
CA SER A 75 9.01 -2.19 0.81
C SER A 75 9.73 -3.31 0.04
N VAL A 76 9.05 -3.96 -0.90
CA VAL A 76 9.71 -4.97 -1.75
C VAL A 76 10.88 -4.39 -2.53
N TYR A 77 10.77 -3.15 -2.98
CA TYR A 77 11.84 -2.49 -3.72
C TYR A 77 13.07 -2.23 -2.82
N ASP A 78 12.85 -1.72 -1.61
CA ASP A 78 13.91 -1.50 -0.63
C ASP A 78 14.58 -2.82 -0.23
N SER A 79 13.78 -3.87 -0.07
CA SER A 79 14.27 -5.22 0.25
C SER A 79 15.20 -5.75 -0.85
N ILE A 80 14.82 -5.56 -2.13
CA ILE A 80 15.65 -5.99 -3.27
C ILE A 80 16.95 -5.18 -3.33
N ILE A 81 16.91 -3.87 -3.08
CA ILE A 81 18.09 -3.00 -3.04
C ILE A 81 19.07 -3.48 -1.96
N GLN A 82 18.56 -3.79 -0.76
CA GLN A 82 19.37 -4.29 0.36
C GLN A 82 20.00 -5.66 0.04
N ILE A 83 19.22 -6.59 -0.53
CA ILE A 83 19.72 -7.92 -0.93
C ILE A 83 20.81 -7.81 -1.99
N LYS A 84 20.64 -6.93 -2.98
CA LYS A 84 21.61 -6.73 -4.07
C LYS A 84 22.80 -5.86 -3.67
N LYS A 85 22.80 -5.25 -2.48
CA LYS A 85 23.84 -4.32 -2.00
C LYS A 85 24.14 -3.20 -3.00
N LEU A 86 23.10 -2.64 -3.62
CA LEU A 86 23.28 -1.53 -4.55
C LEU A 86 23.63 -0.25 -3.78
N PRO A 87 24.53 0.61 -4.30
CA PRO A 87 24.80 1.91 -3.71
C PRO A 87 23.60 2.83 -3.92
N TYR A 88 22.69 2.85 -2.94
CA TYR A 88 21.52 3.71 -2.90
C TYR A 88 21.54 4.52 -1.60
N LEU A 89 21.45 5.85 -1.73
CA LEU A 89 21.34 6.75 -0.59
C LEU A 89 19.84 7.00 -0.33
N PRO A 90 19.29 6.58 0.82
CA PRO A 90 17.88 6.82 1.13
C PRO A 90 17.60 8.31 1.38
N ASP A 91 16.47 8.80 0.87
CA ASP A 91 16.06 10.21 0.99
C ASP A 91 15.76 10.64 2.44
N ILE A 92 15.30 9.70 3.28
CA ILE A 92 15.05 9.92 4.70
C ILE A 92 16.10 9.12 5.47
N LEU A 93 17.22 9.77 5.76
CA LEU A 93 18.17 9.30 6.76
C LEU A 93 17.39 9.21 8.08
N THR A 94 17.08 7.98 8.53
CA THR A 94 16.55 7.76 9.88
C THR A 94 17.45 8.55 10.83
N ALA A 95 16.88 9.37 11.72
CA ALA A 95 17.59 10.35 12.55
C ALA A 95 18.78 9.78 13.37
N THR A 96 18.94 8.45 13.40
CA THR A 96 20.01 7.69 14.04
C THR A 96 21.14 7.27 13.09
N SER A 97 21.09 7.63 11.81
CA SER A 97 22.14 7.24 10.85
C SER A 97 23.35 8.16 10.99
N GLY A 98 24.53 7.57 11.21
CA GLY A 98 25.81 8.28 11.32
C GLY A 98 26.21 9.09 10.07
N ALA A 99 25.38 9.05 9.03
CA ALA A 99 25.47 9.88 7.83
C ALA A 99 25.41 11.39 8.12
N TYR A 100 24.74 11.82 9.20
CA TYR A 100 24.74 13.23 9.60
C TYR A 100 26.10 13.74 10.08
N ASN A 101 27.03 12.84 10.42
CA ASN A 101 28.38 13.17 10.88
C ASN A 101 29.45 12.93 9.80
N ILE A 102 29.06 12.87 8.52
CA ILE A 102 29.98 12.73 7.39
C ILE A 102 30.12 14.10 6.72
N TYR A 103 31.35 14.60 6.62
CA TYR A 103 31.66 15.87 5.96
C TYR A 103 32.30 15.63 4.59
N VAL A 104 32.25 16.64 3.72
CA VAL A 104 32.83 16.55 2.35
C VAL A 104 34.33 16.24 2.41
N GLU A 105 35.01 16.69 3.46
CA GLU A 105 36.43 16.40 3.67
C GLU A 105 36.76 14.92 3.85
N ASP A 106 35.80 14.11 4.31
CA ASP A 106 36.00 12.68 4.57
C ASP A 106 36.06 11.83 3.30
N PHE A 107 35.50 12.33 2.18
CA PHE A 107 35.38 11.56 0.94
C PHE A 107 35.83 12.31 -0.32
N MET A 108 36.18 13.60 -0.24
CA MET A 108 36.74 14.32 -1.38
C MET A 108 38.11 13.73 -1.79
N VAL A 109 38.28 13.46 -3.09
CA VAL A 109 39.59 13.11 -3.65
C VAL A 109 40.39 14.39 -3.80
N ARG A 110 41.59 14.45 -3.21
CA ARG A 110 42.49 15.61 -3.28
C ARG A 110 43.25 15.66 -4.60
#